data_AF-A0A916FYJ2-F1
#
_entry.id   AF-A0A916FYJ2-F1
#
_cell.length_a   1.000
_cell.length_b   1.000
_cell.length_c   1.000
_cell.angle_alpha   90.00
_cell.angle_beta   90.00
_cell.angle_gamma   90.00
#
_symmetry.space_group_name_H-M   'P 1'
#
loop_
_entity.id
_entity.type
_entity.pdbx_description
1 polymer ?
#
loop_
_entity_poly.entity_id
_entity_poly.type
_entity_poly.pdbx_seq_one_letter_code
_entity_poly.pdbx_strand_id
1 'polypeptide(L)'
;MPFPQAETWYLTSGPHGGWDASASGWAAIDFAPPTPPDELLLQQGYCYISPNWLTAMATGLVVRSADGAVVIDLDMDGDERTGWTLVYLHVSESERIPAGTVVQQGSRIGHPSCEGFYLNSIATHAHIARRYNGEWIVADCLVCIPGTVSPPFIMSGWEVKSEGGQLYQGWLQKDSEIRRALQGRDNPLNQVIW
;
A
#
# COMPACT_ATOMS: atom_id res chain seq x y z
N MET A 1 8.15 -1.19 -5.38
CA MET A 1 6.84 -0.51 -5.56
C MET A 1 5.75 -1.58 -5.57
N PRO A 2 4.51 -1.32 -5.10
CA PRO A 2 3.47 -2.36 -4.99
C PRO A 2 2.69 -2.59 -6.30
N PHE A 3 3.17 -2.09 -7.43
CA PHE A 3 2.57 -2.22 -8.76
C PHE A 3 3.65 -2.33 -9.85
N PRO A 4 3.33 -2.84 -11.04
CA PRO A 4 4.29 -3.09 -12.10
C PRO A 4 5.09 -1.85 -12.53
N GLN A 5 6.29 -2.10 -13.06
CA GLN A 5 7.13 -1.05 -13.64
C GLN A 5 6.46 -0.45 -14.87
N ALA A 6 6.73 0.83 -15.15
CA ALA A 6 6.18 1.57 -16.31
C ALA A 6 4.64 1.75 -16.32
N GLU A 7 3.94 1.43 -15.23
CA GLU A 7 2.54 1.82 -15.03
C GLU A 7 2.45 3.10 -14.19
N THR A 8 1.56 4.02 -14.59
CA THR A 8 1.25 5.23 -13.81
C THR A 8 0.15 4.95 -12.81
N TRP A 9 0.49 4.98 -11.53
CA TRP A 9 -0.46 4.93 -10.42
C TRP A 9 -0.54 6.29 -9.73
N TYR A 10 -1.50 6.49 -8.83
CA TYR A 10 -1.76 7.80 -8.24
C TYR A 10 -1.66 7.72 -6.72
N LEU A 11 -0.78 8.51 -6.10
CA LEU A 11 -0.71 8.64 -4.64
C LEU A 11 -1.96 9.38 -4.15
N THR A 12 -2.96 8.65 -3.68
CA THR A 12 -4.24 9.22 -3.28
C THR A 12 -4.30 9.61 -1.81
N SER A 13 -3.35 9.12 -1.02
CA SER A 13 -3.32 9.33 0.42
C SER A 13 -1.89 9.26 0.95
N GLY A 14 -1.53 10.24 1.78
CA GLY A 14 -0.29 10.24 2.54
C GLY A 14 -0.37 9.37 3.80
N PRO A 15 0.60 9.46 4.71
CA PRO A 15 0.66 8.64 5.93
C PRO A 15 -0.62 8.66 6.77
N HIS A 16 -1.14 7.46 7.07
CA HIS A 16 -2.32 7.23 7.91
C HIS A 16 -2.31 5.82 8.54
N GLY A 17 -3.37 5.45 9.28
CA GLY A 17 -3.47 4.18 10.01
C GLY A 17 -3.10 2.96 9.18
N GLY A 18 -2.28 2.04 9.71
CA GLY A 18 -1.84 0.82 9.03
C GLY A 18 -2.93 -0.22 8.71
N TRP A 19 -4.07 -0.14 9.40
CA TRP A 19 -5.24 -1.00 9.22
C TRP A 19 -6.51 -0.19 9.38
N ASP A 20 -6.58 0.64 10.42
CA ASP A 20 -7.73 1.49 10.71
C ASP A 20 -7.51 2.94 10.26
N ALA A 21 -8.39 3.87 10.67
CA ALA A 21 -8.25 5.28 10.29
C ALA A 21 -7.00 5.97 10.89
N SER A 22 -6.55 5.62 12.12
CA SER A 22 -5.45 6.33 12.80
C SER A 22 -4.74 5.61 13.96
N ALA A 23 -5.31 4.58 14.58
CA ALA A 23 -4.82 3.95 15.80
C ALA A 23 -3.65 2.98 15.57
N SER A 24 -3.52 2.42 14.38
CA SER A 24 -2.44 1.52 13.95
C SER A 24 -1.15 2.24 13.53
N GLY A 25 -0.87 3.41 14.12
CA GLY A 25 0.24 4.28 13.71
C GLY A 25 0.08 4.83 12.29
N TRP A 26 0.76 5.91 11.94
CA TRP A 26 0.69 6.45 10.57
C TRP A 26 1.60 5.65 9.64
N ALA A 27 1.28 4.37 9.47
CA ALA A 27 2.09 3.33 8.85
C ALA A 27 1.77 3.09 7.36
N ALA A 28 0.61 3.54 6.89
CA ALA A 28 0.13 3.26 5.54
C ALA A 28 0.16 4.47 4.61
N ILE A 29 0.15 4.17 3.31
CA ILE A 29 -0.19 5.10 2.24
C ILE A 29 -1.09 4.41 1.22
N ASP A 30 -1.81 5.19 0.41
CA ASP A 30 -2.72 4.63 -0.60
C ASP A 30 -2.33 5.02 -2.02
N PHE A 31 -2.46 4.05 -2.92
CA PHE A 31 -2.40 4.28 -4.35
C PHE A 31 -3.71 3.91 -5.04
N ALA A 32 -4.24 4.80 -5.85
CA ALA A 32 -5.25 4.44 -6.84
C ALA A 32 -4.58 3.78 -8.05
N PRO A 33 -5.14 2.68 -8.59
CA PRO A 33 -4.69 2.10 -9.85
C PRO A 33 -4.97 3.05 -11.03
N PRO A 34 -4.41 2.77 -12.22
CA PRO A 34 -4.79 3.41 -13.47
C PRO A 34 -6.31 3.50 -13.63
N THR A 35 -6.77 4.54 -14.31
CA THR A 35 -8.20 4.70 -14.60
C THR A 35 -8.69 3.47 -15.38
N PRO A 36 -9.70 2.77 -14.87
CA PRO A 36 -10.24 1.60 -15.57
C PRO A 36 -11.05 2.04 -16.80
N PRO A 37 -11.46 1.11 -17.67
CA PRO A 37 -12.41 1.42 -18.73
C PRO A 37 -13.70 2.04 -18.18
N ASP A 38 -14.27 3.03 -18.88
CA ASP A 38 -15.50 3.72 -18.47
C ASP A 38 -16.67 2.76 -18.22
N GLU A 39 -16.76 1.67 -19.02
CA GLU A 39 -17.77 0.63 -18.85
C GLU A 39 -17.70 -0.02 -17.45
N LEU A 40 -16.50 -0.24 -16.91
CA LEU A 40 -16.32 -0.80 -15.58
C LEU A 40 -16.84 0.15 -14.51
N LEU A 41 -16.57 1.45 -14.65
CA LEU A 41 -17.08 2.48 -13.73
C LEU A 41 -18.59 2.62 -13.82
N LEU A 42 -19.18 2.51 -15.01
CA LEU A 42 -20.63 2.53 -15.18
C LEU A 42 -21.32 1.32 -14.54
N GLN A 43 -20.65 0.15 -14.55
CA GLN A 43 -21.20 -1.09 -14.00
C GLN A 43 -21.01 -1.23 -12.48
N GLN A 44 -19.84 -0.88 -11.96
CA GLN A 44 -19.45 -1.13 -10.56
C GLN A 44 -19.29 0.15 -9.73
N GLY A 45 -19.31 1.32 -10.35
CA GLY A 45 -19.08 2.61 -9.69
C GLY A 45 -17.62 2.80 -9.28
N TYR A 46 -17.39 3.54 -8.19
CA TYR A 46 -16.03 3.81 -7.68
C TYR A 46 -15.41 2.61 -6.96
N CYS A 47 -16.23 1.62 -6.61
CA CYS A 47 -15.79 0.38 -5.99
C CYS A 47 -15.85 -0.76 -7.00
N TYR A 48 -14.75 -0.95 -7.72
CA TYR A 48 -14.59 -1.96 -8.74
C TYR A 48 -13.36 -2.83 -8.48
N ILE A 49 -13.34 -4.03 -9.05
CA ILE A 49 -12.12 -4.84 -9.11
C ILE A 49 -11.25 -4.30 -10.24
N SER A 50 -10.09 -3.76 -9.92
CA SER A 50 -9.20 -3.17 -10.91
C SER A 50 -8.63 -4.25 -11.85
N PRO A 51 -8.55 -4.01 -13.17
CA PRO A 51 -7.87 -4.92 -14.10
C PRO A 51 -6.34 -4.90 -13.91
N ASN A 52 -5.80 -3.88 -13.24
CA ASN A 52 -4.37 -3.78 -12.94
C ASN A 52 -4.01 -4.64 -11.73
N TRP A 53 -2.74 -5.02 -11.67
CA TRP A 53 -2.23 -5.93 -10.65
C TRP A 53 -1.49 -5.19 -9.54
N LEU A 54 -1.68 -5.66 -8.31
CA LEU A 54 -0.69 -5.46 -7.27
C LEU A 54 0.47 -6.44 -7.44
N THR A 55 1.64 -6.00 -7.02
CA THR A 55 2.85 -6.81 -7.03
C THR A 55 3.55 -6.82 -5.67
N ALA A 56 4.19 -7.93 -5.36
CA ALA A 56 5.01 -8.09 -4.17
C ALA A 56 6.18 -7.07 -4.20
N MET A 57 6.32 -6.25 -3.16
CA MET A 57 7.37 -5.22 -3.10
C MET A 57 8.73 -5.83 -2.76
N ALA A 58 8.74 -7.03 -2.19
CA ALA A 58 9.91 -7.82 -1.85
C ALA A 58 9.59 -9.32 -1.99
N THR A 59 10.64 -10.13 -2.08
CA THR A 59 10.54 -11.60 -2.02
C THR A 59 10.16 -12.02 -0.61
N GLY A 60 9.27 -13.00 -0.48
CA GLY A 60 8.82 -13.49 0.82
C GLY A 60 7.79 -14.60 0.75
N LEU A 61 7.23 -14.97 1.90
CA LEU A 61 6.18 -15.98 2.06
C LEU A 61 4.84 -15.27 2.31
N VAL A 62 3.82 -15.58 1.51
CA VAL A 62 2.46 -15.11 1.79
C VAL A 62 1.92 -15.86 3.00
N VAL A 63 1.83 -15.20 4.15
CA VAL A 63 1.39 -15.79 5.43
C VAL A 63 -0.09 -15.54 5.72
N ARG A 64 -0.69 -14.53 5.08
CA ARG A 64 -2.14 -14.28 5.14
C ARG A 64 -2.65 -13.87 3.76
N SER A 65 -3.79 -14.44 3.37
CA SER A 65 -4.55 -14.04 2.18
C SER A 65 -6.04 -14.29 2.40
N ALA A 66 -6.71 -13.31 2.98
CA ALA A 66 -8.11 -13.37 3.39
C ALA A 66 -8.60 -11.95 3.68
N ASP A 67 -9.92 -11.74 3.75
CA ASP A 67 -10.50 -10.52 4.32
C ASP A 67 -10.10 -9.21 3.64
N GLY A 68 -9.83 -9.24 2.33
CA GLY A 68 -9.32 -8.10 1.57
C GLY A 68 -7.83 -7.82 1.78
N ALA A 69 -7.11 -8.70 2.48
CA ALA A 69 -5.72 -8.52 2.87
C ALA A 69 -4.78 -9.58 2.26
N VAL A 70 -3.57 -9.15 1.92
CA VAL A 70 -2.41 -10.02 1.67
C VAL A 70 -1.27 -9.58 2.59
N VAL A 71 -0.65 -10.52 3.30
CA VAL A 71 0.52 -10.27 4.15
C VAL A 71 1.68 -11.13 3.66
N ILE A 72 2.83 -10.50 3.44
CA ILE A 72 4.08 -11.14 3.03
C ILE A 72 5.07 -11.05 4.19
N ASP A 73 5.48 -12.21 4.70
CA ASP A 73 6.59 -12.39 5.62
C ASP A 73 7.93 -12.40 4.86
N LEU A 74 8.88 -11.60 5.31
CA LEU A 74 10.17 -11.40 4.66
C LEU A 74 11.30 -12.26 5.23
N ASP A 75 11.16 -12.83 6.43
CA ASP A 75 12.19 -13.72 7.01
C ASP A 75 11.86 -15.22 6.91
N MET A 76 10.67 -15.53 6.38
CA MET A 76 10.26 -16.86 5.91
C MET A 76 10.02 -17.88 7.02
N ASP A 77 9.80 -17.42 8.25
CA ASP A 77 9.48 -18.31 9.38
C ASP A 77 7.98 -18.66 9.47
N GLY A 78 7.13 -17.96 8.71
CA GLY A 78 5.70 -18.21 8.62
C GLY A 78 4.87 -17.56 9.72
N ASP A 79 5.45 -16.71 10.56
CA ASP A 79 4.77 -15.99 11.65
C ASP A 79 4.74 -14.48 11.37
N GLU A 80 3.56 -13.92 11.09
CA GLU A 80 3.45 -12.49 10.78
C GLU A 80 3.73 -11.54 11.97
N ARG A 81 4.04 -12.11 13.15
CA ARG A 81 4.37 -11.39 14.40
C ARG A 81 5.86 -11.32 14.67
N THR A 82 6.69 -11.88 13.79
CA THR A 82 8.16 -11.79 13.84
C THR A 82 8.65 -11.10 12.57
N GLY A 83 9.90 -10.63 12.62
CA GLY A 83 10.58 -10.08 11.46
C GLY A 83 9.86 -8.89 10.83
N TRP A 84 10.15 -8.64 9.55
CA TRP A 84 9.45 -7.65 8.76
C TRP A 84 8.29 -8.31 8.00
N THR A 85 7.13 -7.67 8.03
CA THR A 85 6.02 -8.04 7.15
C THR A 85 5.53 -6.85 6.34
N LEU A 86 5.08 -7.14 5.12
CA LEU A 86 4.41 -6.20 4.23
C LEU A 86 2.92 -6.49 4.23
N VAL A 87 2.10 -5.45 4.34
CA VAL A 87 0.64 -5.56 4.39
C VAL A 87 0.05 -4.83 3.19
N TYR A 88 -0.82 -5.52 2.47
CA TYR A 88 -1.62 -5.01 1.38
C TYR A 88 -3.09 -5.15 1.77
N LEU A 89 -3.83 -4.05 1.76
CA LEU A 89 -5.27 -4.05 1.98
C LEU A 89 -6.01 -3.63 0.70
N HIS A 90 -7.30 -3.92 0.68
CA HIS A 90 -8.16 -3.70 -0.47
C HIS A 90 -7.74 -4.53 -1.67
N VAL A 91 -7.47 -5.81 -1.41
CA VAL A 91 -7.16 -6.81 -2.43
C VAL A 91 -8.36 -7.71 -2.65
N SER A 92 -8.92 -7.67 -3.86
CA SER A 92 -10.02 -8.53 -4.32
C SER A 92 -9.79 -9.99 -3.97
N GLU A 93 -10.83 -10.73 -3.58
CA GLU A 93 -10.79 -12.19 -3.44
C GLU A 93 -10.52 -12.86 -4.79
N SER A 94 -10.98 -12.25 -5.89
CA SER A 94 -10.71 -12.72 -7.24
C SER A 94 -9.22 -12.62 -7.56
N GLU A 95 -8.61 -13.76 -7.88
CA GLU A 95 -7.19 -13.89 -8.24
C GLU A 95 -6.21 -13.41 -7.16
N ARG A 96 -6.66 -13.34 -5.90
CA ARG A 96 -5.77 -13.11 -4.76
C ARG A 96 -4.81 -14.27 -4.61
N ILE A 97 -3.53 -13.97 -4.42
CA ILE A 97 -2.51 -14.99 -4.22
C ILE A 97 -2.82 -15.80 -2.94
N PRO A 98 -2.76 -17.14 -2.95
CA PRO A 98 -3.09 -17.92 -1.77
C PRO A 98 -1.99 -17.88 -0.71
N ALA A 99 -2.38 -17.99 0.56
CA ALA A 99 -1.42 -18.17 1.67
C ALA A 99 -0.61 -19.47 1.49
N GLY A 100 0.63 -19.47 1.98
CA GLY A 100 1.62 -20.53 1.77
C GLY A 100 2.43 -20.38 0.47
N THR A 101 2.15 -19.36 -0.35
CA THR A 101 2.88 -19.14 -1.60
C THR A 101 4.17 -18.35 -1.35
N VAL A 102 5.30 -18.84 -1.87
CA VAL A 102 6.54 -18.05 -1.94
C VAL A 102 6.49 -17.16 -3.18
N VAL A 103 6.69 -15.86 -2.99
CA VAL A 103 6.66 -14.86 -4.05
C VAL A 103 8.03 -14.21 -4.22
N GLN A 104 8.37 -13.85 -5.46
CA GLN A 104 9.50 -12.97 -5.76
C GLN A 104 9.04 -11.51 -5.82
N GLN A 105 9.93 -10.56 -5.56
CA GLN A 105 9.66 -9.15 -5.87
C GLN A 105 9.11 -9.00 -7.30
N GLY A 106 8.00 -8.26 -7.45
CA GLY A 106 7.30 -8.08 -8.73
C GLY A 106 6.27 -9.16 -9.05
N SER A 107 6.17 -10.25 -8.27
CA SER A 107 5.13 -11.27 -8.44
C SER A 107 3.75 -10.66 -8.26
N ARG A 108 2.80 -11.03 -9.12
CA ARG A 108 1.40 -10.62 -9.02
C ARG A 108 0.75 -11.22 -7.78
N ILE A 109 0.09 -10.38 -6.96
CA ILE A 109 -0.49 -10.81 -5.67
C ILE A 109 -2.02 -10.63 -5.56
N GLY A 110 -2.64 -10.00 -6.56
CA GLY A 110 -4.08 -9.79 -6.64
C GLY A 110 -4.42 -8.43 -7.26
N HIS A 111 -5.69 -8.07 -7.19
CA HIS A 111 -6.23 -6.85 -7.79
C HIS A 111 -6.69 -5.85 -6.72
N PRO A 112 -6.38 -4.55 -6.86
CA PRO A 112 -7.01 -3.51 -6.05
C PRO A 112 -8.54 -3.59 -6.12
N SER A 113 -9.20 -3.41 -4.99
CA SER A 113 -10.65 -3.40 -4.83
C SER A 113 -11.03 -2.46 -3.68
N CYS A 114 -12.15 -2.72 -3.01
CA CYS A 114 -12.50 -2.06 -1.74
C CYS A 114 -12.68 -3.06 -0.59
N GLU A 115 -12.38 -4.33 -0.81
CA GLU A 115 -12.55 -5.37 0.19
C GLU A 115 -11.68 -5.08 1.42
N GLY A 116 -12.22 -5.19 2.62
CA GLY A 116 -11.43 -4.94 3.83
C GLY A 116 -12.04 -5.54 5.08
N PHE A 117 -12.89 -6.56 4.91
CA PHE A 117 -13.74 -7.09 5.97
C PHE A 117 -14.55 -5.99 6.67
N TYR A 118 -14.14 -5.50 7.84
CA TYR A 118 -14.79 -4.38 8.54
C TYR A 118 -14.38 -2.99 8.03
N LEU A 119 -13.37 -2.91 7.17
CA LEU A 119 -12.76 -1.66 6.68
C LEU A 119 -13.04 -1.46 5.20
N ASN A 120 -14.18 -1.92 4.69
CA ASN A 120 -14.48 -1.72 3.28
C ASN A 120 -14.34 -0.26 2.90
N SER A 121 -13.58 -0.02 1.83
CA SER A 121 -13.39 1.32 1.30
C SER A 121 -14.60 1.75 0.49
N ILE A 122 -14.79 3.06 0.38
CA ILE A 122 -15.78 3.65 -0.53
C ILE A 122 -15.28 3.68 -1.99
N ALA A 123 -13.99 3.43 -2.24
CA ALA A 123 -13.39 3.44 -3.57
C ALA A 123 -12.18 2.52 -3.71
N THR A 124 -11.95 2.05 -4.94
CA THR A 124 -10.85 1.16 -5.30
C THR A 124 -9.49 1.81 -5.12
N HIS A 125 -8.66 1.23 -4.27
CA HIS A 125 -7.28 1.62 -4.07
C HIS A 125 -6.45 0.46 -3.51
N ALA A 126 -5.15 0.67 -3.41
CA ALA A 126 -4.20 -0.22 -2.77
C ALA A 126 -3.63 0.46 -1.54
N HIS A 127 -3.90 -0.10 -0.38
CA HIS A 127 -3.44 0.41 0.90
C HIS A 127 -2.23 -0.41 1.36
N ILE A 128 -1.12 0.27 1.62
CA ILE A 128 0.18 -0.38 1.76
C ILE A 128 0.84 0.05 3.06
N ALA A 129 1.13 -0.92 3.90
CA ALA A 129 1.78 -0.72 5.20
C ALA A 129 2.85 -1.79 5.45
N ARG A 130 3.59 -1.63 6.56
CA ARG A 130 4.60 -2.58 7.02
C ARG A 130 4.59 -2.70 8.53
N ARG A 131 4.93 -3.90 9.00
CA ARG A 131 5.08 -4.19 10.43
C ARG A 131 6.48 -4.75 10.70
N TYR A 132 6.94 -4.59 11.93
CA TYR A 132 8.12 -5.26 12.45
C TYR A 132 7.77 -5.92 13.79
N ASN A 133 7.98 -7.23 13.90
CA ASN A 133 7.55 -8.03 15.05
C ASN A 133 6.07 -7.82 15.41
N GLY A 134 5.20 -7.80 14.40
CA GLY A 134 3.76 -7.59 14.56
C GLY A 134 3.32 -6.13 14.81
N GLU A 135 4.25 -5.23 15.11
CA GLU A 135 3.96 -3.81 15.39
C GLU A 135 3.99 -2.96 14.12
N TRP A 136 3.02 -2.06 13.97
CA TRP A 136 2.96 -1.11 12.85
C TRP A 136 4.11 -0.13 12.88
N ILE A 137 4.87 -0.04 11.79
CA ILE A 137 5.98 0.90 11.67
C ILE A 137 5.54 2.11 10.85
N VAL A 138 5.65 3.28 11.45
CA VAL A 138 5.28 4.55 10.81
C VAL A 138 5.97 4.72 9.45
N ALA A 139 5.23 5.27 8.49
CA ALA A 139 5.70 5.50 7.14
C ALA A 139 6.76 6.61 7.10
N ASP A 140 6.58 7.64 7.92
CA ASP A 140 7.56 8.68 8.17
C ASP A 140 7.48 9.14 9.63
N CYS A 141 8.62 9.45 10.23
CA CYS A 141 8.72 9.80 11.64
C CYS A 141 9.01 11.29 11.82
N LEU A 142 7.95 12.08 12.04
CA LEU A 142 8.06 13.52 12.25
C LEU A 142 8.65 13.89 13.63
N VAL A 143 8.34 13.09 14.65
CA VAL A 143 8.84 13.25 16.02
C VAL A 143 9.24 11.89 16.57
N CYS A 144 10.44 11.43 16.20
CA CYS A 144 11.02 10.24 16.79
C CYS A 144 11.51 10.54 18.22
N ILE A 145 11.36 9.57 19.12
CA ILE A 145 12.00 9.63 20.44
C ILE A 145 13.50 9.90 20.21
N PRO A 146 14.11 10.89 20.88
CA PRO A 146 15.53 11.17 20.72
C PRO A 146 16.38 9.91 20.90
N GLY A 147 17.22 9.60 19.92
CA GLY A 147 18.05 8.38 19.90
C GLY A 147 17.41 7.16 19.25
N THR A 148 16.14 7.24 18.82
CA THR A 148 15.48 6.19 18.03
C THR A 148 15.58 6.49 16.54
N VAL A 149 16.05 5.52 15.76
CA VAL A 149 16.03 5.57 14.30
C VAL A 149 14.79 4.82 13.82
N SER A 150 13.81 5.54 13.25
CA SER A 150 12.76 4.89 12.47
C SER A 150 13.32 4.57 11.08
N PRO A 151 13.29 3.31 10.61
CA PRO A 151 13.75 2.98 9.27
C PRO A 151 12.88 3.71 8.24
N PRO A 152 13.45 4.33 7.20
CA PRO A 152 12.65 5.05 6.20
C PRO A 152 11.76 4.09 5.40
N PHE A 153 10.58 4.53 4.99
CA PHE A 153 9.72 3.76 4.08
C PHE A 153 10.08 4.08 2.64
N ILE A 154 10.88 3.22 2.01
CA ILE A 154 11.38 3.44 0.65
C ILE A 154 10.85 2.33 -0.28
N MET A 155 10.24 2.73 -1.40
CA MET A 155 9.73 1.83 -2.44
C MET A 155 10.28 2.25 -3.81
N SER A 156 11.16 1.44 -4.40
CA SER A 156 11.78 1.75 -5.71
C SER A 156 12.43 3.15 -5.79
N GLY A 157 13.06 3.57 -4.69
CA GLY A 157 13.72 4.87 -4.54
C GLY A 157 12.79 6.01 -4.10
N TRP A 158 11.48 5.80 -4.07
CA TRP A 158 10.52 6.77 -3.52
C TRP A 158 10.42 6.60 -2.00
N GLU A 159 10.86 7.60 -1.26
CA GLU A 159 10.71 7.68 0.19
C GLU A 159 9.39 8.36 0.55
N VAL A 160 8.65 7.79 1.51
CA VAL A 160 7.43 8.40 2.05
C VAL A 160 7.80 9.52 3.01
N LYS A 161 7.10 10.65 2.88
CA LYS A 161 7.19 11.80 3.78
C LYS A 161 5.80 12.22 4.24
N SER A 162 5.68 12.59 5.52
CA SER A 162 4.46 13.09 6.14
C SER A 162 4.40 14.61 6.11
N GLU A 163 3.18 15.16 6.04
CA GLU A 163 2.95 16.54 6.44
C GLU A 163 2.67 16.61 7.95
N GLY A 164 3.39 17.50 8.64
CA GLY A 164 3.37 17.63 10.10
C GLY A 164 1.96 17.77 10.70
N GLY A 165 1.53 16.78 11.48
CA GLY A 165 0.26 16.82 12.22
C GLY A 165 -1.01 16.65 11.38
N GLN A 166 -0.88 16.22 10.12
CA GLN A 166 -1.99 16.07 9.18
C GLN A 166 -2.10 14.61 8.68
N LEU A 167 -3.12 13.90 9.14
CA LEU A 167 -3.46 12.57 8.63
C LEU A 167 -3.77 12.63 7.13
N TYR A 168 -3.38 11.57 6.40
CA TYR A 168 -3.63 11.42 4.97
C TYR A 168 -2.91 12.46 4.09
N GLN A 169 -2.10 13.36 4.66
CA GLN A 169 -1.32 14.36 3.93
C GLN A 169 0.16 13.98 3.94
N GLY A 170 0.78 14.05 2.76
CA GLY A 170 2.18 13.65 2.59
C GLY A 170 2.59 13.64 1.12
N TRP A 171 3.80 13.15 0.87
CA TRP A 171 4.33 12.99 -0.48
C TRP A 171 5.30 11.82 -0.56
N LEU A 172 5.51 11.35 -1.78
CA LEU A 172 6.68 10.56 -2.12
C LEU A 172 7.79 11.47 -2.62
N GLN A 173 9.02 11.22 -2.19
CA GLN A 173 10.21 11.93 -2.63
C GLN A 173 11.24 10.97 -3.21
N LYS A 174 11.75 11.28 -4.39
CA LYS A 174 12.85 10.58 -5.03
C LYS A 174 13.79 11.61 -5.63
N ASP A 175 14.99 11.72 -5.10
CA ASP A 175 15.93 12.79 -5.44
C ASP A 175 15.27 14.19 -5.31
N SER A 176 15.20 14.95 -6.41
CA SER A 176 14.50 16.25 -6.48
C SER A 176 13.02 16.14 -6.85
N GLU A 177 12.53 14.95 -7.20
CA GLU A 177 11.14 14.74 -7.59
C GLU A 177 10.23 14.55 -6.37
N ILE A 178 9.06 15.20 -6.43
CA ILE A 178 8.03 15.12 -5.40
C ILE A 178 6.72 14.72 -6.05
N ARG A 179 6.00 13.78 -5.43
CA ARG A 179 4.61 13.43 -5.77
C ARG A 179 3.73 13.56 -4.53
N ARG A 180 2.83 14.54 -4.54
CA ARG A 180 1.98 14.87 -3.39
C ARG A 180 0.75 13.99 -3.37
N ALA A 181 0.31 13.60 -2.17
CA ALA A 181 -0.95 12.92 -2.01
C ALA A 181 -2.10 13.86 -2.38
N LEU A 182 -2.96 13.44 -3.30
CA LEU A 182 -4.13 14.20 -3.73
C LEU A 182 -5.29 13.25 -4.01
N GLN A 183 -6.51 13.67 -3.68
CA GLN A 183 -7.69 12.92 -4.04
C GLN A 183 -7.84 12.86 -5.57
N GLY A 184 -8.10 11.67 -6.11
CA GLY A 184 -8.39 11.48 -7.53
C GLY A 184 -7.17 11.14 -8.41
N ARG A 185 -7.37 11.23 -9.72
CA ARG A 185 -6.43 10.79 -10.79
C ARG A 185 -6.17 11.87 -11.85
N ASP A 186 -6.72 13.06 -11.65
CA ASP A 186 -6.78 14.16 -12.62
C ASP A 186 -5.59 15.12 -12.51
N ASN A 187 -4.69 14.91 -11.55
CA ASN A 187 -3.58 15.79 -11.28
C ASN A 187 -2.21 15.11 -11.53
N PRO A 188 -1.32 15.68 -12.35
CA PRO A 188 0.02 15.09 -12.54
C PRO A 188 0.87 15.09 -11.26
N LEU A 189 0.55 15.93 -10.26
CA LEU A 189 1.31 16.03 -9.02
C LEU A 189 1.25 14.78 -8.15
N ASN A 190 0.25 13.90 -8.33
CA ASN A 190 0.15 12.64 -7.60
C ASN A 190 0.49 11.41 -8.45
N GLN A 191 0.95 11.58 -9.70
CA GLN A 191 1.31 10.47 -10.59
C GLN A 191 2.66 9.85 -10.22
N VAL A 192 2.65 8.55 -9.91
CA VAL A 192 3.82 7.79 -9.48
C VAL A 192 4.13 6.72 -10.54
N ILE A 193 5.38 6.70 -10.98
CA ILE A 193 5.95 5.72 -11.90
C ILE A 193 7.38 5.40 -11.42
N TRP A 194 7.88 4.21 -11.78
CA TRP A 194 9.21 3.73 -11.43
C TRP A 194 9.76 2.79 -12.50
#